data_AF-A0A920AYI3-F1
#
_entry.id   AF-A0A920AYI3-F1
#
_cell.length_a   1.000
_cell.length_b   1.000
_cell.length_c   1.000
_cell.angle_alpha   90.00
_cell.angle_beta   90.00
_cell.angle_gamma   90.00
#
_symmetry.space_group_name_H-M   'P 1'
#
loop_
_entity.id
_entity.type
_entity.pdbx_description
1 polymer ?
#
loop_
_entity_poly.entity_id
_entity_poly.type
_entity_poly.pdbx_seq_one_letter_code
_entity_poly.pdbx_strand_id
1 'polypeptide(L)'
;MMLILPMLVKIREIIYLLTNNAIDNIYEYRPPINGERQGNFEPITRLVAPEKLQLLTYNSAYEINNNSEINLELATSKKDKNLFSSIDDSDNTGFASKVNYKSTNDILKSKIVTEIDINYMEDNFRSIESI
;
A
#
# COMPACT_ATOMS: atom_id res chain seq x y z
N MET A 1 -8.55 -16.37 -4.48
CA MET A 1 -8.78 -14.97 -4.09
C MET A 1 -9.02 -14.95 -2.59
N MET A 2 -7.99 -14.60 -1.81
CA MET A 2 -8.02 -14.69 -0.34
C MET A 2 -8.45 -13.34 0.23
N LEU A 3 -9.51 -13.35 1.04
CA LEU A 3 -10.06 -12.15 1.67
C LEU A 3 -9.20 -11.76 2.86
N ILE A 4 -8.64 -10.55 2.85
CA ILE A 4 -8.08 -9.93 4.06
C ILE A 4 -9.26 -9.75 5.01
N LEU A 5 -9.34 -10.62 6.03
CA LEU A 5 -10.45 -10.59 6.96
C LEU A 5 -10.29 -9.33 7.84
N PRO A 6 -11.23 -8.39 7.79
CA PRO A 6 -11.19 -7.24 8.68
C PRO A 6 -11.31 -7.73 10.12
N MET A 7 -10.54 -7.14 11.04
CA MET A 7 -10.74 -7.40 12.46
C MET A 7 -12.08 -6.76 12.88
N LEU A 8 -12.99 -7.56 13.41
CA LEU A 8 -14.25 -7.09 13.97
C LEU A 8 -14.02 -6.82 15.46
N VAL A 9 -14.16 -5.57 15.88
CA VAL A 9 -14.17 -5.25 17.31
C VAL A 9 -15.60 -5.30 17.80
N LYS A 10 -15.82 -6.19 18.76
CA LYS A 10 -17.07 -6.36 19.47
C LYS A 10 -17.06 -5.39 20.67
N ILE A 11 -17.81 -4.30 20.57
CA ILE A 11 -17.97 -3.38 21.70
C ILE A 11 -18.82 -4.12 22.73
N ARG A 12 -18.29 -4.36 23.94
CA ARG A 12 -18.94 -5.15 25.00
C ARG A 12 -20.14 -4.44 25.66
N GLU A 13 -20.65 -3.39 25.04
CA GLU A 13 -21.77 -2.58 25.55
C GLU A 13 -22.98 -2.80 24.66
N ILE A 14 -24.09 -3.20 25.27
CA ILE A 14 -25.34 -3.40 24.55
C ILE A 14 -26.11 -2.08 24.58
N ILE A 15 -26.45 -1.61 23.39
CA ILE A 15 -27.12 -0.34 23.10
C ILE A 15 -28.54 -0.62 22.62
N TYR A 16 -29.42 0.37 22.74
CA TYR A 16 -30.77 0.35 22.18
C TYR A 16 -30.77 0.96 20.78
N LEU A 17 -31.47 0.35 19.83
CA LEU A 17 -31.78 0.98 18.54
C LEU A 17 -32.99 1.91 18.73
N LEU A 18 -32.76 3.22 18.71
CA LEU A 18 -33.81 4.22 18.90
C LEU A 18 -34.61 4.49 17.62
N THR A 19 -33.97 4.37 16.46
CA THR A 19 -34.63 4.55 15.15
C THR A 19 -34.02 3.62 14.11
N ASN A 20 -34.86 2.89 13.38
CA ASN A 20 -34.47 2.07 12.23
C ASN A 20 -34.98 2.74 10.94
N ASN A 21 -34.23 3.73 10.46
CA ASN A 21 -34.58 4.46 9.23
C ASN A 21 -33.55 4.15 8.14
N ALA A 22 -33.97 4.23 6.87
CA ALA A 22 -33.14 3.90 5.71
C ALA A 22 -31.88 4.79 5.53
N ILE A 23 -31.77 5.88 6.31
CA ILE A 23 -30.68 6.85 6.23
C ILE A 23 -29.65 6.62 7.34
N ASP A 24 -30.08 6.36 8.58
CA ASP A 24 -29.15 6.09 9.67
C ASP A 24 -29.82 5.40 10.88
N ASN A 25 -29.01 4.63 11.61
CA ASN A 25 -29.43 3.97 12.85
C ASN A 25 -28.86 4.73 14.06
N ILE A 26 -29.75 5.23 14.93
CA ILE A 26 -29.35 5.92 16.16
C ILE A 26 -29.37 4.92 17.31
N TYR A 27 -28.29 4.93 18.08
CA TYR A 27 -28.13 4.03 19.21
C TYR A 27 -27.97 4.78 20.53
N GLU A 28 -28.57 4.26 21.59
CA GLU A 28 -28.46 4.80 22.95
C GLU A 28 -27.82 3.78 23.89
N TYR A 29 -26.77 4.20 24.59
CA TYR A 29 -26.20 3.43 25.69
C TYR A 29 -27.02 3.66 26.96
N ARG A 30 -27.36 2.56 27.65
CA ARG A 30 -27.91 2.60 29.00
C ARG A 30 -27.12 1.69 29.94
N PRO A 31 -26.75 2.17 31.14
CA PRO A 31 -25.98 1.37 32.09
C PRO A 31 -26.78 0.13 32.56
N PRO A 32 -26.11 -0.99 32.90
CA PRO A 32 -26.77 -2.17 33.46
C PRO A 32 -27.51 -1.87 34.77
N ILE A 33 -28.68 -2.48 34.95
CA ILE A 33 -29.44 -2.41 36.21
C ILE A 33 -29.33 -3.78 36.88
N ASN A 34 -28.83 -3.82 38.11
CA ASN A 34 -28.59 -5.06 38.87
C ASN A 34 -27.68 -6.09 38.15
N GLY A 35 -26.74 -5.61 37.33
CA GLY A 35 -25.85 -6.46 36.53
C GLY A 35 -26.46 -6.96 35.21
N GLU A 36 -27.76 -6.75 35.01
CA GLU A 36 -28.47 -7.09 33.78
C GLU A 36 -28.34 -5.95 32.75
N ARG A 37 -27.81 -6.31 31.58
CA ARG A 37 -27.67 -5.39 30.44
C ARG A 37 -29.05 -5.00 29.92
N GLN A 38 -29.21 -3.75 29.53
CA GLN A 38 -30.53 -3.19 29.23
C GLN A 38 -30.89 -3.23 27.73
N GLY A 39 -29.92 -3.09 26.81
CA GLY A 39 -30.19 -3.12 25.37
C GLY A 39 -30.31 -4.52 24.76
N ASN A 40 -30.57 -4.59 23.45
CA ASN A 40 -30.59 -5.83 22.64
C ASN A 40 -29.72 -5.76 21.37
N PHE A 41 -28.99 -4.66 21.15
CA PHE A 41 -28.15 -4.46 19.98
C PHE A 41 -26.67 -4.37 20.34
N GLU A 42 -25.85 -5.11 19.60
CA GLU A 42 -24.40 -5.12 19.75
C GLU A 42 -23.76 -4.53 18.49
N PRO A 43 -23.18 -3.33 18.55
CA PRO A 43 -22.58 -2.69 17.40
C PRO A 43 -21.29 -3.42 17.04
N ILE A 44 -21.25 -3.93 15.81
CA ILE A 44 -20.04 -4.52 15.24
C ILE A 44 -19.45 -3.48 14.29
N THR A 45 -18.33 -2.89 14.68
CA THR A 45 -17.56 -2.02 13.78
C THR A 45 -16.50 -2.84 13.05
N ARG A 46 -16.47 -2.68 11.73
CA ARG A 46 -15.41 -3.22 10.88
C ARG A 46 -14.22 -2.24 10.91
N LEU A 47 -13.09 -2.66 11.47
CA LEU A 47 -11.88 -1.86 11.39
C LEU A 47 -11.22 -2.03 10.02
N VAL A 48 -10.76 -0.91 9.47
CA VAL A 48 -9.81 -0.94 8.35
C VAL A 48 -8.48 -1.40 8.91
N ALA A 49 -7.89 -2.43 8.29
CA ALA A 49 -6.59 -2.92 8.72
C ALA A 49 -5.54 -1.82 8.52
N PRO A 50 -4.71 -1.52 9.53
CA PRO A 50 -3.64 -0.56 9.36
C PRO A 50 -2.56 -1.16 8.46
N GLU A 51 -2.32 -0.52 7.31
CA GLU A 51 -1.28 -0.91 6.36
C GLU A 51 0.05 -0.19 6.66
N LYS A 52 1.17 -0.81 6.29
CA LYS A 52 2.50 -0.19 6.37
C LYS A 52 3.28 -0.45 5.08
N LEU A 53 3.71 0.62 4.42
CA LEU A 53 4.63 0.56 3.28
C LEU A 53 6.03 1.04 3.70
N GLN A 54 7.05 0.24 3.44
CA GLN A 54 8.45 0.60 3.60
C GLN A 54 9.16 0.51 2.25
N LEU A 55 10.00 1.49 1.96
CA LEU A 55 10.73 1.58 0.69
C LEU A 55 12.21 1.80 0.95
N LEU A 56 13.03 1.14 0.15
CA LEU A 56 14.44 1.44 -0.01
C LEU A 56 14.71 1.61 -1.50
N THR A 57 15.19 2.79 -1.88
CA THR A 57 15.54 3.14 -3.24
C THR A 57 17.02 3.51 -3.33
N TYR A 58 17.63 3.18 -4.45
CA TYR A 58 19.00 3.53 -4.79
C TYR A 58 19.05 4.01 -6.23
N ASN A 59 19.53 5.23 -6.44
CA ASN A 59 19.66 5.84 -7.75
C ASN A 59 21.13 6.18 -8.00
N SER A 60 21.62 5.85 -9.19
CA SER A 60 22.98 6.13 -9.63
C SER A 60 22.95 6.65 -11.05
N ALA A 61 23.61 7.78 -11.28
CA ALA A 61 23.86 8.33 -12.60
C ALA A 61 25.37 8.33 -12.84
N TYR A 62 25.79 7.89 -14.02
CA TYR A 62 27.19 7.85 -14.39
C TYR A 62 27.40 8.32 -15.83
N GLU A 63 28.26 9.32 -15.99
CA GLU A 63 28.74 9.76 -17.30
C GLU A 63 29.81 8.77 -17.79
N ILE A 64 29.50 7.98 -18.82
CA ILE A 64 30.45 7.04 -19.42
C ILE A 64 31.51 7.81 -20.21
N ASN A 65 31.11 8.90 -20.87
CA ASN A 65 31.96 9.90 -21.52
C ASN A 65 31.14 11.18 -21.73
N ASN A 66 31.77 12.22 -22.30
CA ASN A 66 31.12 13.53 -22.55
C ASN A 66 29.85 13.47 -23.42
N ASN A 67 29.57 12.34 -24.06
CA ASN A 67 28.51 12.14 -25.03
C ASN A 67 27.57 11.00 -24.63
N SER A 68 27.73 10.38 -23.46
CA SER A 68 26.86 9.30 -23.02
C SER A 68 26.77 9.16 -21.50
N GLU A 69 25.57 8.85 -21.04
CA GLU A 69 25.24 8.66 -19.64
C GLU A 69 24.46 7.34 -19.46
N ILE A 70 24.61 6.75 -18.28
CA ILE A 70 23.79 5.64 -17.82
C ILE A 70 23.19 5.97 -16.47
N ASN A 71 21.89 5.73 -16.33
CA ASN A 71 21.14 5.89 -15.11
C ASN A 71 20.64 4.52 -14.67
N LEU A 72 20.86 4.19 -13.40
CA LEU A 72 20.41 2.97 -12.74
C LEU A 72 19.56 3.34 -11.53
N GLU A 73 18.35 2.81 -11.48
CA GLU A 73 17.46 2.90 -10.32
C GLU A 73 17.13 1.49 -9.83
N LEU A 74 17.28 1.25 -8.54
CA LEU A 74 16.93 0.00 -7.87
C LEU A 74 15.98 0.32 -6.72
N ALA A 75 14.92 -0.45 -6.56
CA ALA A 75 13.95 -0.25 -5.51
C ALA A 75 13.50 -1.58 -4.89
N THR A 76 13.37 -1.60 -3.57
CA THR A 76 12.71 -2.67 -2.83
C THR A 76 11.58 -2.10 -2.00
N SER A 77 10.48 -2.83 -1.92
CA SER A 77 9.32 -2.45 -1.14
C SER A 77 8.93 -3.58 -0.19
N LYS A 78 8.48 -3.22 1.01
CA LYS A 78 7.73 -4.10 1.89
C LYS A 78 6.37 -3.47 2.20
N LYS A 79 5.29 -4.02 1.65
CA LYS A 79 3.91 -3.61 1.89
C LYS A 79 3.20 -4.62 2.77
N ASP A 80 3.07 -4.30 4.04
CA ASP A 80 2.26 -5.03 5.01
C ASP A 80 0.79 -4.55 4.90
N LYS A 81 -0.12 -5.48 4.62
CA LYS A 81 -1.57 -5.20 4.45
C LYS A 81 -2.32 -5.18 5.77
N ASN A 82 -1.70 -5.66 6.85
CA ASN A 82 -2.23 -5.61 8.20
C ASN A 82 -1.11 -5.74 9.24
N LEU A 83 -0.63 -4.60 9.73
CA LEU A 83 0.51 -4.49 10.65
C LEU A 83 0.39 -5.34 11.93
N PHE A 84 -0.82 -5.80 12.27
CA PHE A 84 -1.11 -6.55 13.49
C PHE A 84 -1.52 -8.01 13.24
N SER A 85 -1.54 -8.49 11.98
CA SER A 85 -1.93 -9.85 11.63
C SER A 85 -0.78 -10.59 10.94
N SER A 86 -0.42 -11.77 11.47
CA SER A 86 0.55 -12.67 10.83
C SER A 86 -0.08 -13.70 9.88
N ILE A 87 -1.40 -13.73 9.76
CA ILE A 87 -2.13 -14.63 8.85
C ILE A 87 -1.96 -14.13 7.41
N ASP A 88 -1.54 -15.02 6.50
CA ASP A 88 -1.37 -14.76 5.06
C ASP A 88 -0.43 -13.59 4.73
N ASP A 89 0.67 -13.45 5.49
CA ASP A 89 1.59 -12.31 5.46
C ASP A 89 2.93 -12.57 4.70
N SER A 90 2.99 -13.60 3.85
CA SER A 90 4.25 -14.01 3.20
C SER A 90 4.66 -13.14 2.00
N ASP A 91 3.70 -12.49 1.35
CA ASP A 91 3.88 -11.92 0.00
C ASP A 91 3.88 -10.39 0.03
N ASN A 92 4.68 -9.83 0.95
CA ASN A 92 4.73 -8.39 1.20
C ASN A 92 5.93 -7.69 0.56
N THR A 93 6.94 -8.43 0.13
CA THR A 93 8.18 -7.86 -0.42
C THR A 93 8.11 -7.86 -1.94
N GLY A 94 8.66 -6.82 -2.56
CA GLY A 94 8.83 -6.77 -4.02
C GLY A 94 10.05 -5.95 -4.42
N PHE A 95 10.50 -6.16 -5.64
CA PHE A 95 11.65 -5.48 -6.24
C PHE A 95 11.30 -4.82 -7.58
N ALA A 96 11.96 -3.70 -7.87
CA ALA A 96 11.93 -3.05 -9.18
C ALA A 96 13.31 -2.51 -9.56
N SER A 97 13.57 -2.44 -10.86
CA SER A 97 14.80 -1.87 -11.41
C SER A 97 14.55 -1.17 -12.74
N LYS A 98 15.28 -0.08 -12.97
CA LYS A 98 15.24 0.70 -14.20
C LYS A 98 16.65 1.06 -14.63
N VAL A 99 16.91 0.87 -15.91
CA VAL A 99 18.16 1.24 -16.56
C VAL A 99 17.83 2.10 -17.76
N ASN A 100 18.39 3.31 -17.78
CA ASN A 100 18.33 4.21 -18.92
C ASN A 100 19.76 4.44 -19.41
N TYR A 101 19.97 4.30 -20.71
CA TYR A 101 21.21 4.68 -21.37
C TYR A 101 20.91 5.68 -22.46
N LYS A 102 21.67 6.77 -22.48
CA LYS A 102 21.53 7.82 -23.48
C LYS A 102 22.87 8.19 -24.05
N SER A 103 22.93 8.35 -25.37
CA SER A 103 24.14 8.80 -26.06
C SER A 103 23.81 9.74 -27.21
N THR A 104 24.64 10.78 -27.38
CA THR A 104 24.54 11.75 -28.45
C THR A 104 25.86 11.83 -29.18
N ASN A 105 25.93 11.24 -30.38
CA ASN A 105 27.16 11.18 -31.18
C ASN A 105 27.00 12.00 -32.45
N ASP A 106 28.02 12.79 -32.78
CA ASP A 106 28.09 13.48 -34.06
C ASP A 106 28.70 12.52 -35.09
N ILE A 107 27.93 12.19 -36.13
CA ILE A 107 28.34 11.34 -37.24
C ILE A 107 28.22 12.16 -38.53
N LEU A 108 29.37 12.44 -39.17
CA LEU A 108 29.48 13.32 -40.33
C LEU A 108 28.96 14.74 -40.00
N LYS A 109 27.89 15.18 -40.69
CA LYS A 109 27.23 16.49 -40.47
C LYS A 109 25.92 16.35 -39.67
N SER A 110 25.68 15.18 -39.08
CA SER A 110 24.43 14.84 -38.42
C SER A 110 24.69 14.41 -36.99
N LYS A 111 23.74 14.71 -36.11
CA LYS A 111 23.77 14.27 -34.72
C LYS A 111 22.83 13.08 -34.56
N ILE A 112 23.34 11.99 -34.00
CA ILE A 112 22.58 10.78 -33.71
C ILE A 112 22.38 10.71 -32.20
N VAL A 113 21.12 10.67 -31.77
CA VAL A 113 20.72 10.42 -30.38
C VAL A 113 20.24 8.98 -30.28
N THR A 114 20.81 8.23 -29.35
CA THR A 114 20.39 6.87 -29.01
C THR A 114 19.92 6.87 -27.56
N GLU A 115 18.76 6.28 -27.31
CA GLU A 115 18.17 6.15 -25.98
C GLU A 115 17.63 4.72 -25.83
N ILE A 116 17.97 4.08 -24.72
CA ILE A 116 17.58 2.70 -24.39
C ILE A 116 17.05 2.70 -22.97
N ASP A 117 15.81 2.25 -22.80
CA ASP A 117 15.14 2.11 -21.52
C ASP A 117 14.76 0.65 -21.26
N ILE A 118 15.16 0.14 -20.09
CA ILE A 118 14.85 -1.20 -19.64
C ILE A 118 14.29 -1.11 -18.23
N ASN A 119 13.04 -1.57 -18.05
CA ASN A 119 12.34 -1.56 -16.78
C ASN A 119 11.95 -2.99 -16.39
N TYR A 120 12.08 -3.31 -15.11
CA TYR A 120 11.58 -4.55 -14.51
C TYR A 120 10.88 -4.23 -13.19
N MET A 121 9.72 -4.84 -12.97
CA MET A 121 8.94 -4.68 -11.74
C MET A 121 8.28 -6.00 -11.40
N GLU A 122 8.50 -6.45 -10.17
CA GLU A 122 7.85 -7.64 -9.62
C GLU A 122 6.39 -7.34 -9.24
N ASP A 123 5.49 -8.32 -9.36
CA ASP A 123 4.04 -8.16 -9.11
C ASP A 123 3.72 -7.64 -7.70
N ASN A 124 4.56 -7.96 -6.72
CA ASN A 124 4.41 -7.54 -5.32
C ASN A 124 5.07 -6.20 -5.00
N PHE A 125 5.80 -5.60 -5.96
CA PHE A 125 6.41 -4.29 -5.75
C PHE A 125 5.35 -3.20 -5.60
N ARG A 126 5.53 -2.32 -4.63
CA ARG A 126 4.63 -1.19 -4.37
C ARG A 126 5.47 0.04 -4.12
N SER A 127 5.08 1.17 -4.70
CA SER A 127 5.74 2.47 -4.50
C SER A 127 4.71 3.53 -4.09
N ILE A 128 5.19 4.69 -3.63
CA ILE A 128 4.33 5.85 -3.34
C ILE A 128 3.96 6.57 -4.65
N GLU A 129 4.88 6.62 -5.60
CA GLU A 129 4.74 7.22 -6.93
C GLU A 129 5.20 6.23 -8.01
N SER A 130 4.68 6.36 -9.24
CA SER A 130 5.07 5.45 -10.34
C SER A 130 6.54 5.68 -10.73
N ILE A 131 7.26 4.58 -10.99
CA ILE A 131 8.66 4.53 -11.44
C ILE A 131 8.72 4.30 -12.96
#